data_AF-A0A7J3KHX8-F1
#
_entry.id   AF-A0A7J3KHX8-F1
#
_cell.length_a   1.000
_cell.length_b   1.000
_cell.length_c   1.000
_cell.angle_alpha   90.00
_cell.angle_beta   90.00
_cell.angle_gamma   90.00
#
_symmetry.space_group_name_H-M   'P 1'
#
loop_
_entity.id
_entity.type
_entity.pdbx_description
1 polymer ?
#
loop_
_entity_poly.entity_id
_entity_poly.type
_entity_poly.pdbx_seq_one_letter_code
_entity_poly.pdbx_strand_id
1 'polypeptide(L)' 'MKLRSIISIILQATRLLLILLVLWLSFDWKVRKARKAFEKELLEAGMAKKDAKKLSAWFSKLEKEIKQAVKTTIFAQR' A
#
# COMPACT_ATOMS: atom_id res chain seq x y z
N MET A 1 -25.47 3.13 34.54
CA MET A 1 -24.41 4.05 34.07
C MET A 1 -23.25 3.36 33.33
N LYS A 2 -22.92 2.09 33.58
CA LYS A 2 -21.77 1.39 32.94
C LYS A 2 -22.01 0.97 31.47
N LEU A 3 -23.22 0.50 31.14
CA LEU A 3 -23.59 0.03 29.79
C LEU A 3 -23.47 1.11 28.70
N ARG A 4 -23.92 2.34 28.97
CA ARG A 4 -23.79 3.45 28.01
C ARG A 4 -22.33 3.80 27.71
N SER A 5 -21.46 3.71 28.73
CA SER A 5 -20.03 3.95 28.56
C SER A 5 -19.38 2.86 27.69
N ILE A 6 -19.69 1.58 27.94
CA ILE A 6 -19.20 0.44 27.15
C ILE A 6 -19.63 0.54 25.68
N ILE A 7 -20.90 0.86 25.41
CA ILE A 7 -21.42 1.04 24.05
C ILE A 7 -20.68 2.19 23.34
N SER A 8 -20.42 3.30 24.04
CA SER A 8 -19.69 4.44 23.46
C SER A 8 -18.25 4.09 23.08
N ILE A 9 -17.57 3.27 23.90
CA ILE A 9 -16.20 2.81 23.64
C ILE A 9 -16.17 1.92 22.41
N ILE A 10 -17.13 0.98 22.29
CA ILE A 10 -17.24 0.09 21.12
C ILE A 10 -17.50 0.88 19.84
N LEU A 11 -18.38 1.89 19.89
CA LEU A 11 -18.67 2.77 18.76
C LEU A 11 -17.46 3.61 18.32
N GLN A 12 -16.67 4.12 19.28
CA GLN A 12 -15.45 4.86 18.97
C GLN A 12 -14.36 3.95 18.40
N ALA A 13 -14.19 2.75 18.95
CA ALA A 13 -13.24 1.77 18.45
C ALA A 13 -13.56 1.32 17.02
N THR A 14 -14.82 1.04 16.73
CA THR A 14 -15.26 0.71 15.36
C THR A 14 -15.07 1.87 14.40
N ARG A 15 -15.35 3.11 14.81
CA ARG A 15 -15.09 4.30 13.99
C ARG A 15 -13.61 4.46 13.66
N LEU A 16 -12.72 4.26 14.63
CA LEU A 16 -11.27 4.28 14.42
C LEU A 16 -10.83 3.19 13.43
N LEU A 17 -11.36 1.96 13.57
CA LEU A 17 -11.07 0.85 12.67
C LEU A 17 -11.48 1.17 11.23
N LEU A 18 -12.67 1.76 11.05
CA LEU A 18 -13.19 2.15 9.73
C LEU A 18 -12.34 3.24 9.08
N ILE A 19 -11.93 4.27 9.85
CA ILE A 19 -11.04 5.33 9.33
C ILE A 19 -9.71 4.72 8.90
N LEU A 20 -9.14 3.81 9.70
CA LEU A 20 -7.89 3.13 9.37
C LEU A 20 -8.01 2.28 8.11
N LEU A 21 -9.12 1.55 7.96
CA LEU A 21 -9.44 0.79 6.74
C LEU A 21 -9.53 1.70 5.52
N VAL A 22 -10.25 2.82 5.61
CA VAL A 22 -10.38 3.80 4.52
C VAL A 22 -9.03 4.41 4.16
N LEU A 23 -8.19 4.72 5.16
CA LEU A 23 -6.85 5.23 4.93
C LEU A 23 -5.99 4.21 4.19
N TRP A 24 -6.03 2.94 4.62
CA TRP A 24 -5.30 1.85 4.01
C TRP A 24 -5.75 1.59 2.56
N LEU A 25 -7.07 1.49 2.34
CA LEU A 25 -7.67 1.38 1.01
C LEU A 25 -7.30 2.57 0.11
N SER A 26 -7.30 3.79 0.64
CA SER A 26 -6.91 4.99 -0.10
C SER A 26 -5.43 4.98 -0.47
N PHE A 27 -4.58 4.46 0.41
CA PHE A 27 -3.15 4.32 0.18
C PHE A 27 -2.88 3.30 -0.93
N ASP A 28 -3.51 2.13 -0.87
CA ASP A 28 -3.48 1.13 -1.94
C ASP A 28 -4.02 1.68 -3.27
N TRP A 29 -5.07 2.50 -3.22
CA TRP A 29 -5.62 3.14 -4.40
C TRP A 29 -4.65 4.13 -5.04
N LYS A 30 -3.95 4.93 -4.24
CA LYS A 30 -2.89 5.82 -4.71
C LYS A 30 -1.76 5.04 -5.36
N VAL A 31 -1.32 3.94 -4.77
CA VAL A 31 -0.29 3.05 -5.35
C VAL A 31 -0.77 2.47 -6.69
N ARG A 32 -2.01 1.99 -6.77
CA ARG A 32 -2.60 1.52 -8.04
C ARG A 32 -2.67 2.63 -9.09
N LYS A 33 -3.01 3.86 -8.69
CA LYS A 33 -3.08 5.02 -9.59
C LYS A 33 -1.69 5.40 -10.12
N ALA A 34 -0.68 5.40 -9.25
CA ALA A 34 0.72 5.62 -9.64
C ALA A 34 1.21 4.54 -10.61
N ARG A 35 0.88 3.26 -10.36
CA ARG A 35 1.21 2.15 -11.25
C ARG A 35 0.57 2.31 -12.64
N LYS A 36 -0.71 2.70 -12.69
CA LYS A 36 -1.41 2.96 -13.96
C LYS A 36 -0.82 4.14 -14.72
N ALA A 37 -0.43 5.21 -14.01
CA ALA A 37 0.23 6.36 -14.63
C ALA A 37 1.59 5.94 -15.21
N PHE A 38 2.40 5.19 -14.46
CA PHE A 38 3.67 4.64 -14.93
C PHE A 38 3.50 3.74 -16.17
N GLU A 39 2.50 2.85 -16.19
CA GLU A 39 2.19 2.04 -17.38
C GLU A 39 1.77 2.90 -18.59
N LYS A 40 1.07 4.02 -18.36
CA LYS A 40 0.65 4.96 -19.42
C LYS A 40 1.85 5.71 -20.01
N GLU A 41 2.74 6.21 -19.16
CA GLU A 41 3.99 6.87 -19.58
C GLU A 41 4.88 5.91 -20.39
N LEU A 42 4.99 4.65 -19.96
CA LEU A 42 5.76 3.64 -20.71
C LEU A 42 5.14 3.33 -22.08
N LEU A 43 3.81 3.27 -22.15
CA LEU A 43 3.10 3.11 -23.42
C LEU A 43 3.31 4.31 -24.36
N GLU A 44 3.26 5.53 -23.82
CA GLU A 44 3.53 6.76 -24.58
C GLU A 44 5.00 6.84 -25.05
N ALA A 45 5.94 6.29 -24.27
CA ALA A 45 7.33 6.10 -24.67
C ALA A 45 7.54 4.98 -25.71
N GLY A 46 6.48 4.36 -26.23
CA GLY A 46 6.52 3.34 -27.27
C GLY A 46 6.75 1.91 -26.77
N MET A 47 6.70 1.66 -25.46
CA MET A 47 6.85 0.32 -24.90
C MET A 47 5.55 -0.48 -25.02
N ALA A 48 5.62 -1.73 -25.49
CA ALA A 48 4.45 -2.59 -25.57
C ALA A 48 3.85 -2.84 -24.17
N LYS A 49 2.51 -2.90 -24.08
CA LYS A 49 1.77 -3.08 -22.81
C LYS A 49 2.22 -4.30 -21.99
N LYS A 50 2.65 -5.37 -22.68
CA LYS A 50 3.18 -6.58 -22.03
C LYS A 50 4.51 -6.30 -21.32
N ASP A 51 5.39 -5.52 -21.94
CA ASP A 51 6.70 -5.19 -21.40
C ASP A 51 6.60 -4.16 -20.28
N ALA A 52 5.71 -3.16 -20.42
CA ALA A 52 5.40 -2.21 -19.34
C ALA A 52 4.88 -2.94 -18.08
N LYS A 53 3.98 -3.91 -18.26
CA LYS A 53 3.47 -4.74 -17.16
C LYS A 53 4.58 -5.59 -16.53
N LYS A 54 5.46 -6.18 -17.35
CA LYS A 54 6.60 -6.99 -16.88
C LYS A 54 7.60 -6.14 -16.10
N LEU A 55 7.88 -4.92 -16.57
CA LEU A 55 8.74 -3.96 -15.89
C LEU A 55 8.15 -3.51 -14.55
N SER A 56 6.85 -3.21 -14.51
CA SER A 56 6.17 -2.87 -13.25
C SER A 56 6.18 -4.02 -12.23
N ALA A 57 6.17 -5.28 -12.69
CA ALA A 57 6.25 -6.44 -11.83
C ALA A 57 7.67 -6.66 -11.30
N TRP A 58 8.68 -6.42 -12.15
CA TRP A 58 10.08 -6.47 -11.77
C TRP A 58 10.42 -5.39 -10.74
N PHE A 59 9.92 -4.16 -10.94
CA PHE A 59 10.07 -3.06 -10.00
C PHE A 59 9.46 -3.37 -8.63
N SER A 60 8.25 -3.95 -8.59
CA SER A 60 7.64 -4.39 -7.32
C SER A 60 8.40 -5.52 -6.63
N LYS A 61 9.06 -6.41 -7.39
CA LYS A 61 9.92 -7.46 -6.81
C LYS A 61 11.17 -6.83 -6.19
N LEU A 62 11.79 -5.90 -6.91
CA LEU A 62 12.99 -5.20 -6.47
C LEU A 62 12.71 -4.32 -5.23
N GLU A 63 11.57 -3.63 -5.19
CA GLU A 63 11.11 -2.90 -4.00
C GLU A 63 10.96 -3.82 -2.78
N LYS A 64 10.38 -5.02 -2.96
CA LYS A 64 10.26 -6.01 -1.88
C LYS A 64 11.62 -6.52 -1.42
N GLU A 65 12.53 -6.81 -2.34
CA GLU A 65 13.89 -7.25 -2.02
C GLU A 65 14.67 -6.17 -1.27
N ILE A 66 14.59 -4.90 -1.69
CA ILE A 66 15.19 -3.77 -0.96
C ILE A 66 14.57 -3.64 0.43
N LYS A 67 13.23 -3.69 0.53
CA LYS A 67 12.55 -3.58 1.83
C LYS A 67 12.94 -4.73 2.77
N GLN A 68 13.13 -5.93 2.23
CA GLN A 68 13.61 -7.08 2.97
C GLN A 68 15.08 -6.92 3.37
N ALA A 69 15.94 -6.45 2.48
CA ALA A 69 17.34 -6.17 2.76
C ALA A 69 17.50 -5.10 3.85
N VAL A 70 16.79 -3.98 3.74
CA VAL A 70 16.74 -2.91 4.74
C VAL A 70 16.19 -3.41 6.07
N LYS A 71 15.12 -4.23 6.04
CA LYS A 71 14.60 -4.87 7.25
C LYS A 71 15.67 -5.75 7.88
N THR A 72 16.37 -6.57 7.11
CA THR A 72 17.45 -7.40 7.66
C THR A 72 18.60 -6.55 8.21
N THR A 73 18.97 -5.41 7.61
CA THR A 73 20.02 -4.54 8.17
C THR A 73 19.57 -3.88 9.47
N ILE A 74 18.37 -3.32 9.51
CA ILE A 74 17.83 -2.63 10.69
C ILE A 74 17.59 -3.61 11.85
N PHE A 75 17.12 -4.83 11.55
CA PHE A 75 16.85 -5.85 12.57
C PHE A 75 18.09 -6.70 12.92
N ALA A 76 19.13 -6.76 12.09
CA ALA A 76 20.41 -7.40 12.44
C ALA A 76 21.33 -6.50 13.27
N GLN A 77 21.04 -5.20 13.37
CA GLN A 77 21.81 -4.24 14.16
C GLN A 77 21.29 -4.08 15.61
N ARG A 78 20.36 -4.93 16.06
CA ARG A 78 19.77 -4.92 17.42
C ARG A 78 19.89 -6.29 18.07
#